data_AF-B1YDW7-F1
#
_entry.id   AF-B1YDW7-F1
#
_cell.length_a   1.000
_cell.length_b   1.000
_cell.length_c   1.000
_cell.angle_alpha   90.00
_cell.angle_beta   90.00
_cell.angle_gamma   90.00
#
_symmetry.space_group_name_H-M   'P 1'
#
loop_
_entity.id
_entity.type
_entity.pdbx_description
1 polymer ?
#
loop_
_entity_poly.entity_id
_entity_poly.type
_entity_poly.pdbx_seq_one_letter_code
_entity_poly.pdbx_strand_id
1 'polypeptide(L)'
;MILLIVKTDSGEVAKRLARAVEGLELAPGLYLTWAPREKVARAVNAAKREAVRRWEEEGSGPQLEVAALELTEEQYRELRPLARGVIERAAEALLEEMERLLERLRSPGGRDLSGWYRDLARRYERLVNASIALDIEPTALGRLRDRWKEVALEAGRRLRRP
;
A
#
# COMPACT_ATOMS: atom_id res chain seq x y z
N MET A 1 16.49 -5.36 2.78
CA MET A 1 15.12 -5.07 3.24
C MET A 1 15.20 -4.18 4.48
N ILE A 2 14.26 -3.26 4.70
CA ILE A 2 14.23 -2.41 5.91
C ILE A 2 12.91 -2.61 6.64
N LEU A 3 13.01 -2.80 7.96
CA LEU A 3 11.88 -2.78 8.88
C LEU A 3 11.76 -1.39 9.50
N LEU A 4 10.59 -0.79 9.40
CA LEU A 4 10.23 0.47 10.00
C LEU A 4 9.29 0.22 11.16
N ILE A 5 9.67 0.72 12.34
CA ILE A 5 8.81 0.77 13.52
C ILE A 5 8.41 2.22 13.72
N VAL A 6 7.12 2.51 13.60
CA VAL A 6 6.54 3.84 13.68
C VAL A 6 5.56 3.85 14.84
N LYS A 7 5.88 4.64 15.86
CA LYS A 7 4.99 4.90 16.99
C LYS A 7 4.55 6.35 16.90
N THR A 8 3.25 6.54 16.72
CA THR A 8 2.64 7.85 16.61
C THR A 8 1.19 7.83 17.05
N ASP A 9 0.71 8.94 17.59
CA ASP A 9 -0.70 9.22 17.86
C ASP A 9 -1.46 9.68 16.60
N SER A 10 -0.75 9.94 15.50
CA SER A 10 -1.33 10.38 14.23
C SER A 10 -1.26 9.31 13.15
N GLY A 11 -2.39 8.63 12.92
CA GLY A 11 -2.50 7.63 11.86
C GLY A 11 -2.25 8.18 10.45
N GLU A 12 -2.46 9.49 10.22
CA GLU A 12 -2.15 10.13 8.94
C GLU A 12 -0.64 10.25 8.70
N VAL A 13 0.15 10.55 9.74
CA VAL A 13 1.62 10.58 9.66
C VAL A 13 2.16 9.20 9.33
N ALA A 14 1.68 8.16 10.02
CA ALA A 14 2.07 6.78 9.74
C ALA A 14 1.75 6.37 8.29
N LYS A 15 0.51 6.64 7.82
CA LYS A 15 0.09 6.34 6.45
C LYS A 15 0.91 7.09 5.39
N ARG A 16 1.24 8.37 5.62
CA ARG A 16 2.08 9.15 4.70
C ARG A 16 3.49 8.58 4.63
N LEU A 17 4.09 8.28 5.77
CA LEU A 17 5.43 7.69 5.84
C LEU A 17 5.46 6.34 5.13
N ALA A 18 4.52 5.45 5.43
CA ALA A 18 4.40 4.14 4.79
C ALA A 18 4.27 4.28 3.25
N ARG A 19 3.43 5.20 2.76
CA ARG A 19 3.29 5.44 1.31
C ARG A 19 4.57 5.96 0.68
N ALA A 20 5.29 6.87 1.35
CA ALA A 20 6.52 7.48 0.84
C ALA A 20 7.65 6.45 0.62
N VAL A 21 7.63 5.36 1.37
CA VAL A 21 8.63 4.29 1.32
C VAL A 21 8.09 2.98 0.75
N GLU A 22 6.90 2.96 0.16
CA GLU A 22 6.28 1.71 -0.35
C GLU A 22 6.18 0.63 0.74
N GLY A 23 5.90 1.05 1.98
CA GLY A 23 5.84 0.17 3.15
C GLY A 23 4.61 -0.73 3.14
N LEU A 24 4.84 -2.04 3.28
CA LEU A 24 3.82 -3.04 3.60
C LEU A 24 3.63 -3.10 5.12
N GLU A 25 2.44 -2.76 5.61
CA GLU A 25 2.13 -2.85 7.03
C GLU A 25 1.92 -4.31 7.46
N LEU A 26 2.83 -4.82 8.29
CA LEU A 26 2.77 -6.19 8.84
C LEU A 26 1.87 -6.27 10.07
N ALA A 27 1.92 -5.23 10.89
CA ALA A 27 1.13 -5.00 12.10
C ALA A 27 1.02 -3.48 12.32
N PRO A 28 0.10 -2.99 13.18
CA PRO A 28 -0.03 -1.56 13.44
C PRO A 28 1.31 -0.90 13.79
N GLY A 29 1.76 0.05 12.96
CA GLY A 29 3.04 0.74 13.15
C GLY A 29 4.29 -0.03 12.72
N LEU A 30 4.17 -1.27 12.22
CA LEU A 30 5.28 -2.09 11.77
C LEU A 30 5.22 -2.26 10.24
N TYR A 31 6.17 -1.66 9.54
CA TYR A 31 6.20 -1.65 8.07
C TYR A 31 7.45 -2.32 7.53
N LEU A 32 7.29 -3.15 6.51
CA LEU A 32 8.38 -3.72 5.73
C LEU A 32 8.52 -2.96 4.42
N THR A 33 9.74 -2.55 4.07
CA THR A 33 10.02 -1.84 2.81
C THR A 33 11.28 -2.34 2.12
N TRP A 34 11.22 -2.36 0.79
CA TRP A 34 12.33 -2.62 -0.12
C TRP A 34 12.89 -1.33 -0.75
N ALA A 35 12.44 -0.15 -0.28
CA ALA A 35 12.97 1.12 -0.73
C ALA A 35 14.46 1.27 -0.37
N PRO A 36 15.26 1.99 -1.19
CA PRO A 36 16.64 2.31 -0.86
C PRO A 36 16.76 3.02 0.48
N ARG A 37 17.85 2.76 1.22
CA ARG A 37 18.12 3.34 2.54
C ARG A 37 18.01 4.87 2.53
N GLU A 38 18.52 5.51 1.48
CA GLU A 38 18.49 6.96 1.32
C GLU A 38 17.05 7.49 1.17
N LYS A 39 16.19 6.75 0.46
CA LYS A 39 14.77 7.09 0.31
C LYS A 39 14.05 6.97 1.65
N VAL A 40 14.31 5.90 2.41
CA VAL A 40 13.78 5.73 3.77
C VAL A 40 14.24 6.87 4.69
N ALA A 41 15.54 7.17 4.71
CA ALA A 41 16.08 8.26 5.53
C ALA A 41 15.46 9.62 5.19
N ARG A 42 15.31 9.93 3.89
CA ARG A 42 14.64 11.16 3.44
C ARG A 42 13.18 11.21 3.90
N ALA A 43 12.43 10.13 3.75
CA ALA A 43 11.03 10.07 4.15
C ALA A 43 10.86 10.23 5.67
N VAL A 44 11.69 9.56 6.47
CA VAL A 44 11.68 9.69 7.95
C VAL A 44 12.04 11.12 8.36
N ASN A 45 13.06 11.71 7.75
CA ASN A 45 13.45 13.10 8.04
C ASN A 45 12.36 14.10 7.65
N ALA A 46 11.68 13.90 6.52
CA ALA A 46 10.56 14.73 6.12
C ALA A 46 9.40 14.64 7.14
N ALA A 47 9.07 13.43 7.59
CA ALA A 47 8.05 13.23 8.62
C ALA A 47 8.41 13.91 9.95
N LYS A 48 9.68 13.80 10.39
CA LYS A 48 10.18 14.50 11.59
C LYS A 48 10.09 16.03 11.46
N ARG A 49 10.53 16.58 10.33
CA ARG A 49 10.46 18.03 10.07
C ARG A 49 9.03 18.54 10.08
N GLU A 50 8.11 17.81 9.47
CA GLU A 50 6.68 18.16 9.48
C GLU A 50 6.10 18.11 10.91
N ALA A 51 6.47 17.11 11.72
CA ALA A 51 6.05 17.05 13.11
C ALA A 51 6.56 18.25 13.92
N VAL A 52 7.87 18.57 13.80
CA VAL A 52 8.48 19.74 14.47
C VAL A 52 7.82 21.04 14.02
N ARG A 53 7.62 21.22 12.71
CA ARG A 53 7.00 22.43 12.16
C ARG A 53 5.60 22.67 12.74
N ARG A 54 4.78 21.62 12.90
CA ARG A 54 3.46 21.75 13.55
C ARG A 54 3.56 22.12 15.01
N TRP A 55 4.49 21.49 15.74
CA TRP A 55 4.76 21.86 17.14
C TRP A 55 5.14 23.35 17.26
N GLU A 56 5.95 23.87 16.34
CA GLU A 56 6.37 25.27 16.31
C GLU A 56 5.25 26.24 15.88
N GLU A 57 4.49 25.90 14.83
CA GLU A 57 3.45 26.78 14.26
C GLU A 57 2.13 26.74 15.06
N GLU A 58 1.73 25.58 15.56
CA GLU A 58 0.41 25.33 16.16
C GLU A 58 0.47 25.13 17.68
N GLY A 59 1.68 25.13 18.28
CA GLY A 59 1.91 24.86 19.70
C GLY A 59 1.61 23.41 20.12
N SER A 60 1.25 22.56 19.16
CA SER A 60 0.95 21.14 19.35
C SER A 60 1.29 20.38 18.06
N GLY A 61 1.58 19.08 18.19
CA GLY A 61 1.93 18.27 17.04
C GLY A 61 1.89 16.78 17.36
N PRO A 62 2.02 15.92 16.35
CA PRO A 62 1.98 14.48 16.57
C PRO A 62 3.20 14.03 17.39
N GLN A 63 2.99 13.10 18.31
CA GLN A 63 4.10 12.32 18.84
C GLN A 63 4.59 11.39 17.73
N LEU A 64 5.90 11.38 17.47
CA LEU A 64 6.48 10.57 16.40
C LEU A 64 7.83 10.00 16.83
N GLU A 65 7.87 8.67 16.98
CA GLU A 65 9.09 7.90 17.12
C GLU A 65 9.20 6.95 15.91
N VAL A 66 10.37 6.92 15.28
CA VAL A 66 10.63 6.06 14.12
C VAL A 66 11.99 5.39 14.25
N ALA A 67 12.00 4.06 14.16
CA ALA A 67 13.20 3.26 13.97
C ALA A 67 13.20 2.64 12.58
N ALA A 68 14.33 2.66 11.89
CA ALA A 68 14.55 1.99 10.61
C ALA A 68 15.71 1.00 10.78
N LEU A 69 15.42 -0.28 10.59
CA LEU A 69 16.34 -1.39 10.84
C LEU A 69 16.59 -2.13 9.52
N GLU A 70 17.84 -2.22 9.11
CA GLU A 70 18.20 -3.11 8.01
C GLU A 70 18.13 -4.55 8.49
N LEU A 71 17.37 -5.37 7.78
CA LEU A 71 17.22 -6.77 8.10
C LEU A 71 18.27 -7.59 7.37
N THR A 72 18.83 -8.57 8.07
CA THR A 72 19.53 -9.68 7.43
C THR A 72 18.52 -10.59 6.72
N GLU A 73 19.02 -11.44 5.82
CA GLU A 73 18.17 -12.44 5.15
C GLU A 73 17.51 -13.41 6.15
N GLU A 74 18.20 -13.78 7.22
CA GLU A 74 17.66 -14.63 8.28
C GLU A 74 16.51 -13.93 9.01
N GLN A 75 16.70 -12.67 9.42
CA GLN A 75 15.64 -11.87 10.06
C GLN A 75 14.44 -11.66 9.14
N TYR A 76 14.68 -11.47 7.83
CA TYR A 76 13.60 -11.38 6.86
C TYR A 76 12.82 -12.69 6.73
N ARG A 77 13.49 -13.85 6.71
CA ARG A 77 12.81 -15.16 6.65
C ARG A 77 11.82 -15.34 7.80
N GLU A 78 12.17 -14.90 9.01
CA GLU A 78 11.27 -14.94 10.18
C GLU A 78 10.02 -14.07 10.00
N LEU A 79 10.13 -12.95 9.28
CA LEU A 79 9.00 -12.05 9.00
C LEU A 79 8.19 -12.46 7.76
N ARG A 80 8.74 -13.31 6.90
CA ARG A 80 8.12 -13.71 5.63
C ARG A 80 6.72 -14.32 5.79
N PRO A 81 6.42 -15.17 6.80
CA PRO A 81 5.05 -15.66 7.03
C PRO A 81 4.04 -14.55 7.30
N LEU A 82 4.43 -13.52 8.06
CA LEU A 82 3.57 -12.36 8.33
C LEU A 82 3.32 -11.55 7.06
N ALA A 83 4.37 -11.26 6.30
CA ALA A 83 4.27 -10.55 5.02
C ALA A 83 3.37 -11.31 4.03
N ARG A 84 3.52 -12.65 3.96
CA ARG A 84 2.64 -13.52 3.16
C ARG A 84 1.18 -13.39 3.60
N GLY A 85 0.90 -13.49 4.89
CA GLY A 85 -0.46 -13.34 5.40
C GLY A 85 -1.11 -12.00 5.03
N VAL A 86 -0.35 -10.91 5.06
CA VAL A 86 -0.84 -9.58 4.63
C VAL A 86 -1.10 -9.54 3.13
N ILE A 87 -0.17 -10.05 2.31
CA ILE A 87 -0.30 -10.09 0.84
C ILE A 87 -1.52 -10.93 0.42
N GLU A 88 -1.74 -12.09 1.05
CA GLU A 88 -2.89 -12.95 0.74
C GLU A 88 -4.21 -12.24 1.06
N ARG A 89 -4.35 -11.62 2.24
CA ARG A 89 -5.57 -10.87 2.59
C ARG A 89 -5.80 -9.68 1.66
N ALA A 90 -4.74 -8.97 1.28
CA ALA A 90 -4.83 -7.86 0.33
C ALA A 90 -5.24 -8.35 -1.07
N ALA A 91 -4.76 -9.53 -1.48
CA ALA A 91 -5.14 -10.16 -2.74
C ALA A 91 -6.63 -10.54 -2.78
N GLU A 92 -7.13 -11.17 -1.72
CA GLU A 92 -8.54 -11.54 -1.60
C GLU A 92 -9.46 -10.31 -1.60
N ALA A 93 -9.13 -9.29 -0.79
CA ALA A 93 -9.89 -8.06 -0.75
C ALA A 93 -9.92 -7.34 -2.11
N LEU A 94 -8.81 -7.36 -2.85
CA LEU A 94 -8.75 -6.80 -4.20
C LEU A 94 -9.61 -7.59 -5.19
N LEU A 95 -9.63 -8.92 -5.10
CA LEU A 95 -10.49 -9.75 -5.96
C LEU A 95 -11.96 -9.42 -5.77
N GLU A 96 -12.44 -9.40 -4.51
CA GLU A 96 -13.82 -9.04 -4.21
C GLU A 96 -14.17 -7.66 -4.72
N GLU A 97 -13.26 -6.70 -4.59
CA GLU A 97 -13.52 -5.34 -5.02
C GLU A 97 -13.52 -5.19 -6.54
N MET A 98 -12.65 -5.93 -7.24
CA MET A 98 -12.68 -6.03 -8.71
C MET A 98 -14.01 -6.60 -9.21
N GLU A 99 -14.56 -7.60 -8.52
CA GLU A 99 -15.87 -8.18 -8.85
C GLU A 99 -16.99 -7.14 -8.70
N ARG A 100 -17.04 -6.44 -7.56
CA ARG A 100 -18.02 -5.36 -7.33
C ARG A 100 -17.90 -4.24 -8.38
N LEU A 101 -16.67 -3.85 -8.73
CA LEU A 101 -16.45 -2.84 -9.77
C LEU A 101 -16.92 -3.32 -11.14
N LEU A 102 -16.66 -4.58 -11.49
CA LEU A 102 -17.12 -5.17 -12.76
C LEU A 102 -18.64 -5.22 -12.86
N GLU A 103 -19.33 -5.67 -11.81
CA GLU A 103 -20.79 -5.66 -11.76
C GLU A 103 -21.34 -4.25 -11.98
N ARG A 104 -20.72 -3.26 -11.33
CA ARG A 104 -21.13 -1.86 -11.46
C ARG A 104 -20.84 -1.29 -12.84
N LEU A 105 -19.69 -1.62 -13.43
CA LEU A 105 -19.34 -1.24 -14.80
C LEU A 105 -20.27 -1.87 -15.82
N ARG A 106 -20.77 -3.09 -15.59
CA ARG A 106 -21.71 -3.78 -16.49
C ARG A 106 -23.15 -3.29 -16.35
N SER A 107 -23.53 -2.78 -15.17
CA SER A 107 -24.89 -2.30 -14.88
C SER A 107 -25.26 -1.04 -15.70
N PRO A 108 -26.49 -0.90 -16.21
CA PRO A 108 -26.98 0.34 -16.81
C PRO A 108 -27.29 1.41 -15.75
N GLY A 109 -27.01 2.69 -16.04
CA GLY A 109 -27.21 3.82 -15.13
C GLY A 109 -25.91 4.38 -14.53
N GLY A 110 -25.57 5.63 -14.89
CA GLY A 110 -24.23 6.19 -14.72
C GLY A 110 -23.97 6.85 -13.36
N ARG A 111 -22.98 6.34 -12.62
CA ARG A 111 -22.17 7.12 -11.69
C ARG A 111 -20.74 7.13 -12.24
N ASP A 112 -20.00 8.21 -12.09
CA ASP A 112 -18.58 8.21 -12.45
C ASP A 112 -17.82 7.20 -11.57
N LEU A 113 -17.25 6.17 -12.21
CA LEU A 113 -16.46 5.11 -11.57
C LEU A 113 -14.96 5.31 -11.79
N SER A 114 -14.55 6.39 -12.47
CA SER A 114 -13.14 6.65 -12.80
C SER A 114 -12.26 6.75 -11.56
N GLY A 115 -12.78 7.34 -10.47
CA GLY A 115 -12.09 7.43 -9.19
C GLY A 115 -11.87 6.07 -8.55
N TRP A 116 -12.91 5.22 -8.54
CA TRP A 116 -12.82 3.87 -8.00
C TRP A 116 -11.86 3.01 -8.81
N TYR A 117 -11.96 3.04 -10.14
CA TYR A 117 -11.03 2.34 -11.04
C TYR A 117 -9.57 2.76 -10.79
N ARG A 118 -9.29 4.07 -10.74
CA ARG A 118 -7.92 4.57 -10.48
C ARG A 118 -7.40 4.18 -9.11
N ASP A 119 -8.26 4.15 -8.09
CA ASP A 119 -7.86 3.70 -6.78
C ASP A 119 -7.51 2.21 -6.76
N LEU A 120 -8.37 1.39 -7.35
CA LEU A 120 -8.18 -0.05 -7.48
C LEU A 120 -6.91 -0.38 -8.27
N ALA A 121 -6.67 0.33 -9.39
CA ALA A 121 -5.45 0.20 -10.19
C ALA A 121 -4.18 0.40 -9.35
N ARG A 122 -4.14 1.50 -8.58
CA ARG A 122 -3.01 1.83 -7.70
C ARG A 122 -2.80 0.83 -6.58
N ARG A 123 -3.87 0.17 -6.11
CA ARG A 123 -3.74 -0.88 -5.08
C ARG A 123 -3.30 -2.21 -5.67
N TYR A 124 -3.82 -2.57 -6.84
CA TYR A 124 -3.36 -3.75 -7.59
C TYR A 124 -1.87 -3.65 -7.95
N GLU A 125 -1.44 -2.52 -8.51
CA GLU A 125 -0.03 -2.28 -8.83
C GLU A 125 0.87 -2.37 -7.59
N ARG A 126 0.44 -1.77 -6.47
CA ARG A 126 1.17 -1.85 -5.20
C ARG A 126 1.28 -3.29 -4.68
N LEU A 127 0.22 -4.09 -4.78
CA LEU A 127 0.26 -5.50 -4.39
C LEU A 127 1.26 -6.28 -5.26
N VAL A 128 1.19 -6.11 -6.58
CA VAL A 128 2.10 -6.79 -7.53
C VAL A 128 3.55 -6.42 -7.25
N ASN A 129 3.84 -5.13 -7.05
CA ASN A 129 5.19 -4.68 -6.71
C ASN A 129 5.68 -5.26 -5.39
N ALA A 130 4.82 -5.32 -4.37
CA ALA A 130 5.15 -5.94 -3.09
C ALA A 130 5.44 -7.44 -3.25
N SER A 131 4.63 -8.15 -4.02
CA SER A 131 4.83 -9.59 -4.30
C SER A 131 6.17 -9.86 -4.97
N ILE A 132 6.55 -9.04 -5.96
CA ILE A 132 7.84 -9.17 -6.65
C ILE A 132 8.99 -8.83 -5.70
N ALA A 133 8.91 -7.70 -5.00
CA ALA A 133 10.00 -7.23 -4.16
C ALA A 133 10.28 -8.12 -2.94
N LEU A 134 9.24 -8.81 -2.45
CA LEU A 134 9.34 -9.71 -1.31
C LEU A 134 9.55 -11.18 -1.72
N ASP A 135 9.49 -11.48 -3.02
CA ASP A 135 9.44 -12.87 -3.52
C ASP A 135 8.34 -13.68 -2.81
N ILE A 136 7.14 -13.09 -2.80
CA ILE A 136 5.93 -13.67 -2.21
C ILE A 136 4.83 -13.61 -3.25
N GLU A 137 4.61 -14.73 -3.93
CA GLU A 137 3.46 -14.92 -4.79
C GLU A 137 2.22 -15.25 -3.95
N PRO A 138 1.14 -14.45 -4.03
CA PRO A 138 -0.13 -14.79 -3.42
C PRO A 138 -0.76 -15.96 -4.16
N THR A 139 -1.42 -16.83 -3.43
CA THR A 139 -2.16 -17.99 -3.94
C THR A 139 -3.18 -17.57 -5.01
N ALA A 140 -3.74 -16.36 -4.87
CA ALA A 140 -4.73 -15.83 -5.77
C ALA A 140 -4.16 -15.02 -6.96
N LEU A 141 -2.82 -14.98 -7.18
CA LEU A 141 -2.22 -14.09 -8.19
C LEU A 141 -2.76 -14.32 -9.61
N GLY A 142 -2.91 -15.58 -10.04
CA GLY A 142 -3.48 -15.90 -11.35
C GLY A 142 -4.89 -15.33 -11.51
N ARG A 143 -5.76 -15.58 -10.53
CA ARG A 143 -7.14 -15.04 -10.48
C ARG A 143 -7.14 -13.51 -10.51
N LEU A 144 -6.24 -12.87 -9.75
CA LEU A 144 -6.10 -11.41 -9.73
C LEU A 144 -5.74 -10.86 -11.11
N ARG A 145 -4.77 -11.48 -11.80
CA ARG A 145 -4.33 -11.02 -13.13
C ARG A 145 -5.44 -11.14 -14.16
N ASP A 146 -6.18 -12.24 -14.14
CA ASP A 146 -7.28 -12.44 -15.09
C ASP A 146 -8.44 -11.50 -14.80
N ARG A 147 -8.81 -11.34 -13.53
CA ARG A 147 -9.86 -10.40 -13.12
C ARG A 147 -9.48 -8.95 -13.44
N TRP A 148 -8.21 -8.57 -13.25
CA TRP A 148 -7.73 -7.24 -13.60
C TRP A 148 -7.82 -6.95 -15.10
N LYS A 149 -7.51 -7.94 -15.96
CA LYS A 149 -7.70 -7.81 -17.42
C LYS A 149 -9.17 -7.53 -17.75
N GLU A 150 -10.10 -8.27 -17.14
CA GLU A 150 -11.54 -8.02 -17.33
C GLU A 150 -11.94 -6.60 -16.91
N VAL A 151 -11.52 -6.15 -15.72
CA VAL A 151 -11.79 -4.80 -15.20
C VAL A 151 -11.28 -3.74 -16.17
N ALA A 152 -10.02 -3.86 -16.59
CA ALA A 152 -9.38 -2.88 -17.47
C ALA A 152 -10.08 -2.79 -18.84
N LEU A 153 -10.50 -3.93 -19.41
CA LEU A 153 -11.26 -3.98 -20.65
C LEU A 153 -12.61 -3.28 -20.52
N GLU A 154 -13.38 -3.59 -19.47
CA GLU A 154 -14.72 -3.03 -19.30
C GLU A 154 -14.67 -1.54 -18.94
N ALA A 155 -13.73 -1.15 -18.09
CA ALA A 155 -13.45 0.26 -17.81
C ALA A 155 -13.05 1.02 -19.09
N GLY A 156 -12.23 0.42 -19.95
CA GLY A 156 -11.86 0.99 -21.25
C GLY A 156 -13.05 1.22 -22.18
N ARG A 157 -14.06 0.34 -22.16
CA ARG A 157 -15.29 0.50 -22.96
C ARG A 157 -16.22 1.59 -22.41
N ARG A 158 -16.32 1.70 -21.09
CA ARG A 158 -17.28 2.58 -20.38
C ARG A 158 -16.75 3.99 -20.16
N LEU A 159 -15.45 4.14 -19.85
CA LEU A 159 -14.84 5.40 -19.46
C LEU A 159 -14.17 6.16 -20.62
N ARG A 160 -13.98 5.52 -21.79
CA ARG A 160 -13.51 6.18 -23.02
C ARG A 160 -14.65 6.63 -23.95
N ARG A 161 -15.92 6.43 -23.57
CA ARG A 161 -17.03 6.99 -24.35
C ARG A 161 -17.10 8.51 -24.08
N PRO A 162 -16.96 9.36 -25.12
CA PRO A 162 -17.11 10.81 -24.99
C PRO A 162 -18.53 11.20 -24.56
#